data_AF-F6H6P3-F1
#
_entry.id   AF-F6H6P3-F1
#
_cell.length_a   1.000
_cell.length_b   1.000
_cell.length_c   1.000
_cell.angle_alpha   90.00
_cell.angle_beta   90.00
_cell.angle_gamma   90.00
#
_symmetry.space_group_name_H-M   'P 1'
#
loop_
_entity.id
_entity.type
_entity.pdbx_description
1 polymer ?
#
loop_
_entity_poly.entity_id
_entity_poly.type
_entity_poly.pdbx_seq_one_letter_code
_entity_poly.pdbx_strand_id
1 'polypeptide(L)'
;MVSSLRPEINIKPWESLLKDLKEGNKRSRWMEREPYAYWKGNPAVAATRLDLLKCNVSDKQDWNARVYTQDWIRESQEGYKQSDLASQCIHRYKIYIEGSAWSVSQKYILACDSVTLLVKPHYYDFFTRSLMPVHHYWPIREDDKCRSIKFAVDWGNRHKQKAQSIGKAASDFIQEDLKMDNVYDYMFHLLNEYAKLLKFKPTVPEKAVELCSERMGCGAEGLKKKFMMESMVKYPMDASPCTMPPPFSPLELQTFLNRKVNSIKQVEAWEKKFWENQNT
;
A
#
# COMPACT_ATOMS: atom_id res chain seq x y z
N MET A 1 16.89 -20.94 -17.93
CA MET A 1 15.63 -21.04 -17.16
C MET A 1 15.44 -19.75 -16.39
N VAL A 2 14.46 -18.94 -16.77
CA VAL A 2 14.18 -17.63 -16.16
C VAL A 2 13.58 -17.87 -14.77
N SER A 3 14.44 -18.07 -13.77
CA SER A 3 13.98 -18.05 -12.38
C SER A 3 13.68 -16.61 -11.99
N SER A 4 12.44 -16.20 -12.27
CA SER A 4 11.65 -15.34 -11.40
C SER A 4 12.40 -14.15 -10.77
N LEU A 5 12.70 -13.12 -11.58
CA LEU A 5 12.97 -11.74 -11.12
C LEU A 5 11.68 -11.13 -10.51
N ARG A 6 11.11 -11.79 -9.50
CA ARG A 6 9.93 -11.30 -8.80
C ARG A 6 10.40 -10.30 -7.73
N PRO A 7 9.86 -9.07 -7.72
CA PRO A 7 10.09 -8.05 -6.68
C PRO A 7 9.86 -8.50 -5.22
N GLU A 8 9.26 -9.66 -5.02
CA GLU A 8 8.62 -10.09 -3.77
C GLU A 8 9.17 -11.43 -3.25
N ILE A 9 10.42 -11.82 -3.58
CA ILE A 9 10.95 -13.14 -3.23
C ILE A 9 11.59 -13.25 -1.83
N ASN A 10 11.45 -12.20 -1.01
CA ASN A 10 11.95 -12.19 0.38
C ASN A 10 11.06 -11.36 1.32
N ILE A 11 9.75 -11.45 1.14
CA ILE A 11 8.79 -10.74 1.99
C ILE A 11 8.18 -11.74 2.98
N LYS A 12 8.32 -11.45 4.28
CA LYS A 12 7.74 -12.27 5.35
C LYS A 12 6.20 -12.35 5.23
N PRO A 13 5.58 -13.39 5.82
CA PRO A 13 4.14 -13.42 6.00
C PRO A 13 3.60 -12.14 6.61
N TRP A 14 2.37 -11.79 6.23
CA TRP A 14 1.82 -10.48 6.54
C TRP A 14 1.77 -10.18 8.03
N GLU A 15 1.40 -11.14 8.87
CA GLU A 15 1.34 -10.94 10.32
C GLU A 15 2.71 -10.59 10.93
N SER A 16 3.76 -11.30 10.54
CA SER A 16 5.12 -11.05 11.01
C SER A 16 5.68 -9.76 10.45
N LEU A 17 5.45 -9.48 9.17
CA LEU A 17 5.85 -8.23 8.55
C LEU A 17 5.14 -7.02 9.19
N LEU A 18 3.86 -7.17 9.56
CA LEU A 18 3.09 -6.11 10.20
C LEU A 18 3.71 -5.71 11.56
N LYS A 19 4.19 -6.70 12.32
CA LYS A 19 4.96 -6.50 13.56
C LYS A 19 6.29 -5.79 13.29
N ASP A 20 7.03 -6.24 12.28
CA ASP A 20 8.31 -5.62 11.89
C ASP A 20 8.14 -4.16 11.45
N LEU A 21 7.09 -3.86 10.68
CA LEU A 21 6.75 -2.49 10.23
C LEU A 21 6.40 -1.60 11.43
N LYS A 22 5.60 -2.11 12.38
CA LYS A 22 5.26 -1.40 13.62
C LYS A 22 6.51 -1.08 14.45
N GLU A 23 7.46 -2.01 14.53
CA GLU A 23 8.73 -1.79 15.22
C GLU A 23 9.66 -0.86 14.44
N GLY A 24 9.70 -0.99 13.11
CA GLY A 24 10.41 -0.10 12.19
C GLY A 24 10.02 1.36 12.39
N ASN A 25 8.73 1.64 12.58
CA ASN A 25 8.24 3.00 12.84
C ASN A 25 8.81 3.63 14.11
N LYS A 26 9.16 2.83 15.13
CA LYS A 26 9.72 3.31 16.40
C LYS A 26 11.21 3.62 16.34
N ARG A 27 11.92 3.19 15.29
CA ARG A 27 13.37 3.38 15.15
C ARG A 27 13.78 4.84 15.02
N SER A 28 12.90 5.70 14.54
CA SER A 28 13.12 7.15 14.43
C SER A 28 11.82 7.90 14.65
N ARG A 29 11.88 9.01 15.40
CA ARG A 29 10.72 9.87 15.60
C ARG A 29 10.34 10.52 14.27
N TRP A 30 9.04 10.64 13.99
CA TRP A 30 8.56 11.21 12.72
C TRP A 30 9.18 12.60 12.41
N MET A 31 9.42 13.42 13.44
CA MET A 31 10.03 14.74 13.30
C MET A 31 11.50 14.69 12.83
N GLU A 32 12.22 13.60 13.09
CA GLU A 32 13.63 13.41 12.71
C GLU A 32 13.79 12.79 11.32
N ARG A 33 12.70 12.28 10.74
CA ARG A 33 12.69 11.69 9.40
C ARG A 33 13.01 12.71 8.32
N GLU A 34 13.60 12.23 7.24
CA GLU A 34 13.95 13.03 6.07
C GLU A 34 12.73 13.77 5.52
N PRO A 35 12.80 15.10 5.30
CA PRO A 35 11.65 15.94 5.00
C PRO A 35 11.22 15.88 3.52
N TYR A 36 11.58 14.82 2.79
CA TYR A 36 11.36 14.66 1.36
C TYR A 36 10.37 13.53 1.05
N ALA A 37 9.75 13.60 -0.13
CA ALA A 37 9.04 12.49 -0.71
C ALA A 37 10.00 11.44 -1.23
N TYR A 38 9.72 10.18 -0.94
CA TYR A 38 10.58 9.06 -1.33
C TYR A 38 9.84 8.01 -2.14
N TRP A 39 10.50 7.50 -3.17
CA TRP A 39 10.09 6.31 -3.91
C TRP A 39 11.32 5.51 -4.36
N LYS A 40 11.25 4.19 -4.24
CA LYS A 40 12.22 3.27 -4.83
C LYS A 40 11.47 2.11 -5.46
N GLY A 41 11.69 1.85 -6.74
CA GLY A 41 10.96 0.80 -7.45
C GLY A 41 11.41 0.61 -8.90
N ASN A 42 10.84 -0.39 -9.58
CA ASN A 42 11.14 -0.64 -11.00
C ASN A 42 10.27 0.29 -11.88
N PRO A 43 10.86 1.24 -12.63
CA PRO A 43 10.12 2.13 -13.51
C PRO A 43 9.66 1.48 -14.81
N ALA A 44 10.30 0.39 -15.25
CA ALA A 44 10.06 -0.22 -16.56
C ALA A 44 8.70 -0.94 -16.68
N VAL A 45 8.00 -1.14 -15.55
CA VAL A 45 6.72 -1.88 -15.51
C VAL A 45 5.50 -1.02 -15.87
N ALA A 46 5.65 0.32 -15.91
CA ALA A 46 4.55 1.23 -16.23
C ALA A 46 5.04 2.62 -16.67
N ALA A 47 4.38 3.19 -17.68
CA ALA A 47 4.70 4.53 -18.19
C ALA A 47 4.60 5.62 -17.10
N THR A 48 3.63 5.51 -16.18
CA THR A 48 3.45 6.46 -15.07
C THR A 48 4.63 6.46 -14.09
N ARG A 49 5.30 5.30 -13.88
CA ARG A 49 6.51 5.20 -13.06
C ARG A 49 7.74 5.75 -13.77
N LEU A 50 7.83 5.53 -15.08
CA LEU A 50 8.88 6.15 -15.88
C LEU A 50 8.75 7.68 -15.84
N ASP A 51 7.54 8.20 -15.93
CA ASP A 51 7.27 9.63 -15.83
C ASP A 51 7.60 10.20 -14.44
N LEU A 52 7.35 9.44 -13.35
CA LEU A 52 7.71 9.83 -11.99
C LEU A 52 9.22 10.11 -11.81
N LEU A 53 10.09 9.46 -12.60
CA LEU A 53 11.53 9.72 -12.54
C LEU A 53 11.89 11.18 -12.85
N LYS A 54 11.07 11.87 -13.65
CA LYS A 54 11.25 13.30 -13.97
C LYS A 54 11.05 14.21 -12.75
N CYS A 55 10.42 13.70 -11.70
CA CYS A 55 10.25 14.44 -10.45
C CYS A 55 11.48 14.38 -9.55
N ASN A 56 12.48 13.56 -9.86
CA ASN A 56 13.69 13.50 -9.05
C ASN A 56 14.46 14.84 -9.09
N VAL A 57 15.27 15.08 -8.07
CA VAL A 57 16.11 16.28 -7.99
C VAL A 57 17.08 16.37 -9.18
N SER A 58 17.27 17.58 -9.69
CA SER A 58 18.24 17.95 -10.72
C SER A 58 18.86 19.31 -10.41
N ASP A 59 19.95 19.67 -11.10
CA ASP A 59 20.62 20.98 -10.90
C ASP A 59 19.70 22.18 -11.12
N LYS A 60 18.63 22.01 -11.90
CA LYS A 60 17.69 23.09 -12.27
C LYS A 60 16.42 23.11 -11.43
N GLN A 61 16.05 21.99 -10.83
CA GLN A 61 14.73 21.82 -10.22
C GLN A 61 14.77 20.75 -9.12
N ASP A 62 14.29 21.12 -7.94
CA ASP A 62 13.96 20.18 -6.85
C ASP A 62 12.45 20.19 -6.61
N TRP A 63 11.81 19.03 -6.80
CA TRP A 63 10.39 18.82 -6.47
C TRP A 63 10.18 18.32 -5.04
N ASN A 64 11.21 18.36 -4.20
CA ASN A 64 11.29 17.71 -2.89
C ASN A 64 11.05 16.18 -2.95
N ALA A 65 11.36 15.56 -4.09
CA ALA A 65 11.23 14.12 -4.28
C ALA A 65 12.61 13.47 -4.48
N ARG A 66 12.76 12.28 -3.91
CA ARG A 66 13.94 11.41 -3.97
C ARG A 66 13.46 10.08 -4.56
N VAL A 67 13.62 9.96 -5.87
CA VAL A 67 13.06 8.87 -6.68
C VAL A 67 14.20 8.01 -7.21
N TYR A 68 14.19 6.72 -6.85
CA TYR A 68 15.28 5.79 -7.14
C TYR A 68 14.80 4.58 -7.93
N THR A 69 15.59 4.14 -8.89
CA THR A 69 15.34 2.91 -9.64
C THR A 69 15.82 1.70 -8.85
N GLN A 70 14.95 0.72 -8.68
CA GLN A 70 15.28 -0.56 -8.07
C GLN A 70 15.81 -1.53 -9.14
N ASP A 71 17.07 -1.95 -9.01
CA ASP A 71 17.65 -3.01 -9.81
C ASP A 71 17.49 -4.37 -9.11
N TRP A 72 16.53 -5.17 -9.58
CA TRP A 72 16.22 -6.47 -9.00
C TRP A 72 17.29 -7.52 -9.26
N ILE A 73 18.09 -7.38 -10.32
CA ILE A 73 19.19 -8.31 -10.62
C ILE A 73 20.27 -8.12 -9.55
N ARG A 74 20.68 -6.87 -9.33
CA ARG A 74 21.67 -6.53 -8.30
C ARG A 74 21.19 -6.89 -6.89
N GLU A 75 19.94 -6.58 -6.56
CA GLU A 75 19.39 -6.87 -5.22
C GLU A 75 19.28 -8.38 -4.97
N SER A 76 19.01 -9.18 -6.01
CA SER A 76 19.09 -10.64 -5.91
C SER A 76 20.51 -11.14 -5.61
N GLN A 77 21.54 -10.50 -6.17
CA GLN A 77 22.94 -10.86 -5.95
C GLN A 77 23.43 -10.44 -4.55
N GLU A 78 22.93 -9.31 -4.04
CA GLU A 78 23.30 -8.78 -2.72
C GLU A 78 22.43 -9.35 -1.57
N GLY A 79 21.44 -10.19 -1.88
CA GLY A 79 20.57 -10.85 -0.91
C GLY A 79 19.51 -9.93 -0.30
N TYR A 80 19.03 -8.93 -1.05
CA TYR A 80 17.94 -8.01 -0.66
C TYR A 80 18.21 -7.16 0.58
N LYS A 81 19.48 -6.99 0.98
CA LYS A 81 19.87 -6.24 2.19
C LYS A 81 19.37 -4.80 2.20
N GLN A 82 19.19 -4.19 1.03
CA GLN A 82 18.74 -2.80 0.85
C GLN A 82 17.24 -2.68 0.54
N SER A 83 16.50 -3.80 0.66
CA SER A 83 15.08 -3.90 0.32
C SER A 83 14.20 -4.33 1.50
N ASP A 84 14.75 -4.38 2.72
CA ASP A 84 13.96 -4.64 3.93
C ASP A 84 12.91 -3.53 4.11
N LEU A 85 11.62 -3.90 4.12
CA LEU A 85 10.52 -2.94 4.12
C LEU A 85 10.45 -2.13 5.42
N ALA A 86 10.72 -2.75 6.57
CA ALA A 86 10.68 -2.10 7.88
C ALA A 86 11.80 -1.07 8.06
N SER A 87 12.92 -1.21 7.36
CA SER A 87 14.01 -0.22 7.34
C SER A 87 13.71 1.01 6.48
N GLN A 88 12.67 0.98 5.63
CA GLN A 88 12.39 2.04 4.65
C GLN A 88 11.44 3.14 5.17
N CYS A 89 11.10 3.14 6.46
CA CYS A 89 10.20 4.13 7.07
C CYS A 89 10.96 5.37 7.61
N ILE A 90 11.98 5.84 6.87
CA ILE A 90 12.89 6.92 7.29
C ILE A 90 12.57 8.30 6.69
N HIS A 91 11.62 8.38 5.75
CA HIS A 91 11.16 9.62 5.13
C HIS A 91 9.79 10.02 5.67
N ARG A 92 9.53 11.33 5.77
CA ARG A 92 8.20 11.83 6.19
C ARG A 92 7.11 11.53 5.17
N TYR A 93 7.45 11.45 3.89
CA TYR A 93 6.49 11.22 2.82
C TYR A 93 6.94 10.06 1.92
N LYS A 94 6.02 9.16 1.58
CA LYS A 94 6.27 8.02 0.69
C LYS A 94 5.29 8.06 -0.47
N ILE A 95 5.80 7.95 -1.69
CA ILE A 95 4.97 8.03 -2.90
C ILE A 95 4.43 6.63 -3.19
N TYR A 96 3.12 6.52 -3.36
CA TYR A 96 2.49 5.37 -3.99
C TYR A 96 2.14 5.70 -5.44
N ILE A 97 2.55 4.82 -6.34
CA ILE A 97 2.23 4.91 -7.76
C ILE A 97 2.05 3.49 -8.33
N GLU A 98 1.04 3.33 -9.16
CA GLU A 98 0.67 2.06 -9.76
C GLU A 98 1.75 1.51 -10.69
N GLY A 99 1.73 0.19 -10.88
CA GLY A 99 2.58 -0.51 -11.84
C GLY A 99 1.77 -0.86 -13.07
N SER A 100 1.89 -2.09 -13.55
CA SER A 100 1.01 -2.60 -14.61
C SER A 100 -0.46 -2.70 -14.16
N ALA A 101 -0.70 -2.78 -12.85
CA ALA A 101 -2.00 -2.70 -12.19
C ALA A 101 -1.83 -1.99 -10.81
N TRP A 102 -2.70 -2.28 -9.83
CA TRP A 102 -2.43 -1.91 -8.45
C TRP A 102 -1.08 -2.50 -7.98
N SER A 103 -0.40 -1.81 -7.07
CA SER A 103 0.89 -2.28 -6.56
C SER A 103 0.77 -2.72 -5.12
N VAL A 104 1.26 -3.92 -4.82
CA VAL A 104 1.26 -4.47 -3.44
C VAL A 104 2.01 -3.59 -2.45
N SER A 105 2.87 -2.67 -2.92
CA SER A 105 3.61 -1.74 -2.08
C SER A 105 2.72 -0.79 -1.31
N GLN A 106 1.46 -0.60 -1.71
CA GLN A 106 0.54 0.34 -1.06
C GLN A 106 0.40 0.07 0.44
N LYS A 107 0.14 -1.17 0.83
CA LYS A 107 -0.05 -1.55 2.24
C LYS A 107 1.24 -1.35 3.06
N TYR A 108 2.41 -1.62 2.47
CA TYR A 108 3.70 -1.40 3.13
C TYR A 108 4.01 0.09 3.32
N ILE A 109 3.63 0.91 2.33
CA ILE A 109 3.80 2.37 2.39
C ILE A 109 2.88 2.96 3.46
N LEU A 110 1.60 2.57 3.48
CA LEU A 110 0.62 3.03 4.47
C LEU A 110 1.02 2.63 5.90
N ALA A 111 1.69 1.48 6.07
CA ALA A 111 2.15 1.02 7.37
C ALA A 111 3.29 1.85 8.00
N CYS A 112 3.96 2.74 7.26
CA CYS A 112 5.23 3.35 7.69
C CYS A 112 5.12 4.58 8.62
N ASP A 113 3.95 5.00 9.12
CA ASP A 113 3.72 6.32 9.76
C ASP A 113 4.08 7.55 8.88
N SER A 114 4.61 7.32 7.68
CA SER A 114 4.89 8.34 6.68
C SER A 114 3.57 8.77 6.03
N VAL A 115 3.48 10.03 5.62
CA VAL A 115 2.37 10.48 4.79
C VAL A 115 2.46 9.77 3.46
N THR A 116 1.44 8.98 3.13
CA THR A 116 1.35 8.34 1.82
C THR A 116 0.89 9.37 0.80
N LEU A 117 1.77 9.73 -0.14
CA LEU A 117 1.45 10.56 -1.30
C LEU A 117 0.91 9.63 -2.39
N LEU A 118 -0.42 9.57 -2.51
CA LEU A 118 -1.10 8.59 -3.34
C LEU A 118 -1.42 9.24 -4.70
N VAL A 119 -0.62 8.90 -5.72
CA VAL A 119 -0.92 9.26 -7.11
C VAL A 119 -2.25 8.64 -7.48
N LYS A 120 -3.16 9.46 -8.04
CA LYS A 120 -4.54 9.09 -8.38
C LYS A 120 -4.59 7.67 -8.96
N PRO A 121 -5.21 6.71 -8.25
CA PRO A 121 -5.19 5.32 -8.65
C PRO A 121 -6.29 5.03 -9.67
N HIS A 122 -6.05 4.08 -10.56
CA HIS A 122 -7.05 3.53 -11.48
C HIS A 122 -7.55 2.15 -11.03
N TYR A 123 -6.78 1.48 -10.18
CA TYR A 123 -7.09 0.15 -9.68
C TYR A 123 -7.49 0.19 -8.20
N TYR A 124 -8.28 -0.80 -7.80
CA TYR A 124 -8.68 -0.99 -6.41
C TYR A 124 -8.19 -2.34 -5.91
N ASP A 125 -7.55 -2.34 -4.74
CA ASP A 125 -7.42 -3.52 -3.90
C ASP A 125 -8.61 -3.59 -2.92
N PHE A 126 -8.87 -4.74 -2.30
CA PHE A 126 -10.08 -4.99 -1.52
C PHE A 126 -10.28 -3.98 -0.36
N PHE A 127 -9.20 -3.51 0.26
CA PHE A 127 -9.24 -2.55 1.37
C PHE A 127 -9.21 -1.08 0.93
N THR A 128 -8.79 -0.80 -0.32
CA THR A 128 -8.47 0.57 -0.75
C THR A 128 -9.69 1.48 -0.82
N ARG A 129 -10.88 0.91 -1.00
CA ARG A 129 -12.15 1.65 -0.97
C ARG A 129 -12.48 2.21 0.40
N SER A 130 -11.85 1.74 1.48
CA SER A 130 -12.03 2.29 2.83
C SER A 130 -11.10 3.49 3.10
N LEU A 131 -10.07 3.72 2.26
CA LEU A 131 -9.12 4.82 2.46
C LEU A 131 -9.76 6.18 2.19
N MET A 132 -9.43 7.18 3.03
CA MET A 132 -10.00 8.53 2.99
C MET A 132 -8.90 9.55 2.68
N PRO A 133 -9.06 10.39 1.64
CA PRO A 133 -8.12 11.47 1.36
C PRO A 133 -8.02 12.44 2.54
N VAL A 134 -6.82 12.96 2.78
CA VAL A 134 -6.46 13.89 3.88
C VAL A 134 -6.70 13.31 5.28
N HIS A 135 -6.99 12.01 5.38
CA HIS A 135 -7.07 11.27 6.64
C HIS A 135 -6.10 10.09 6.64
N HIS A 136 -6.18 9.20 5.64
CA HIS A 136 -5.27 8.05 5.49
C HIS A 136 -4.14 8.32 4.47
N TYR A 137 -4.29 9.30 3.60
CA TYR A 137 -3.28 9.62 2.57
C TYR A 137 -3.44 11.04 2.05
N TRP A 138 -2.43 11.55 1.36
CA TRP A 138 -2.50 12.81 0.62
C TRP A 138 -2.70 12.54 -0.88
N PRO A 139 -3.76 13.05 -1.53
CA PRO A 139 -4.01 12.81 -2.95
C PRO A 139 -3.00 13.57 -3.82
N ILE A 140 -2.48 12.91 -4.85
CA ILE A 140 -1.57 13.49 -5.83
C ILE A 140 -2.19 13.39 -7.23
N ARG A 141 -2.17 14.49 -7.97
CA ARG A 141 -2.62 14.55 -9.36
C ARG A 141 -1.73 13.71 -10.26
N GLU A 142 -2.34 12.88 -11.10
CA GLU A 142 -1.57 12.04 -12.04
C GLU A 142 -1.00 12.85 -13.21
N ASP A 143 -1.78 13.78 -13.74
CA ASP A 143 -1.44 14.65 -14.88
C ASP A 143 -0.35 15.68 -14.55
N ASP A 144 -0.15 15.99 -13.27
CA ASP A 144 0.79 17.02 -12.81
C ASP A 144 1.56 16.63 -11.53
N LYS A 145 1.94 15.35 -11.48
CA LYS A 145 2.44 14.68 -10.27
C LYS A 145 3.63 15.38 -9.60
N CYS A 146 4.60 15.93 -10.34
CA CYS A 146 5.79 16.54 -9.72
C CYS A 146 5.44 17.83 -8.96
N ARG A 147 4.60 18.70 -9.53
CA ARG A 147 4.12 19.92 -8.85
C ARG A 147 3.23 19.57 -7.67
N SER A 148 2.34 18.59 -7.83
CA SER A 148 1.45 18.14 -6.76
C SER A 148 2.23 17.51 -5.59
N ILE A 149 3.28 16.72 -5.87
CA ILE A 149 4.20 16.18 -4.84
C ILE A 149 4.92 17.32 -4.12
N LYS A 150 5.49 18.27 -4.86
CA LYS A 150 6.19 19.40 -4.25
C LYS A 150 5.29 20.20 -3.31
N PHE A 151 4.08 20.52 -3.77
CA PHE A 151 3.09 21.19 -2.94
C PHE A 151 2.75 20.41 -1.67
N ALA A 152 2.50 19.10 -1.79
CA ALA A 152 2.20 18.22 -0.65
C ALA A 152 3.32 18.22 0.40
N VAL A 153 4.58 18.10 -0.05
CA VAL A 153 5.75 18.09 0.84
C VAL A 153 5.96 19.46 1.49
N ASP A 154 5.87 20.55 0.73
CA ASP A 154 6.00 21.92 1.25
C ASP A 154 4.89 22.24 2.27
N TRP A 155 3.65 21.83 1.98
CA TRP A 155 2.53 21.97 2.91
C TRP A 155 2.75 21.15 4.18
N GLY A 156 3.12 19.87 4.04
CA GLY A 156 3.31 18.97 5.18
C GLY A 156 4.44 19.42 6.10
N ASN A 157 5.53 19.94 5.54
CA ASN A 157 6.67 20.42 6.32
C ASN A 157 6.35 21.72 7.08
N ARG A 158 5.38 22.52 6.60
CA ARG A 158 4.81 23.66 7.33
C ARG A 158 3.76 23.24 8.36
N HIS A 159 3.08 22.11 8.15
CA HIS A 159 1.99 21.60 9.00
C HIS A 159 2.34 20.24 9.62
N LYS A 160 3.52 20.16 10.22
CA LYS A 160 4.14 18.89 10.68
C LYS A 160 3.20 18.00 11.51
N GLN A 161 2.49 18.56 12.48
CA GLN A 161 1.56 17.80 13.32
C GLN A 161 0.39 17.19 12.51
N LYS A 162 -0.19 17.96 11.58
CA LYS A 162 -1.26 17.47 10.69
C LYS A 162 -0.75 16.42 9.70
N ALA A 163 0.44 16.63 9.16
CA ALA A 163 1.08 15.64 8.29
C ALA A 163 1.34 14.33 9.06
N GLN A 164 1.93 14.40 10.25
CA GLN A 164 2.14 13.24 11.10
C GLN A 164 0.84 12.49 11.42
N SER A 165 -0.25 13.21 11.73
CA SER A 165 -1.54 12.56 12.04
C SER A 165 -2.11 11.80 10.85
N ILE A 166 -1.90 12.28 9.61
CA ILE A 166 -2.32 11.56 8.40
C ILE A 166 -1.55 10.26 8.25
N GLY A 167 -0.22 10.31 8.40
CA GLY A 167 0.63 9.12 8.33
C GLY A 167 0.31 8.09 9.44
N LYS A 168 0.02 8.57 10.66
CA LYS A 168 -0.37 7.73 11.79
C LYS A 168 -1.74 7.08 11.60
N ALA A 169 -2.74 7.82 11.13
CA ALA A 169 -4.06 7.25 10.83
C ALA A 169 -3.98 6.19 9.73
N ALA A 170 -3.08 6.37 8.75
CA ALA A 170 -2.83 5.38 7.71
C ALA A 170 -2.26 4.07 8.29
N SER A 171 -1.24 4.17 9.15
CA SER A 171 -0.60 2.99 9.72
C SER A 171 -1.51 2.29 10.73
N ASP A 172 -2.32 3.03 11.50
CA ASP A 172 -3.31 2.47 12.42
C ASP A 172 -4.35 1.64 11.66
N PHE A 173 -4.90 2.18 10.56
CA PHE A 173 -5.78 1.41 9.67
C PHE A 173 -5.11 0.11 9.20
N ILE A 174 -3.83 0.15 8.81
CA ILE A 174 -3.12 -1.06 8.37
C ILE A 174 -2.90 -2.06 9.52
N GLN A 175 -2.61 -1.58 10.73
CA GLN A 175 -2.33 -2.41 11.91
C GLN A 175 -3.60 -3.04 12.50
N GLU A 176 -4.74 -2.34 12.41
CA GLU A 176 -5.99 -2.72 13.08
C GLU A 176 -7.00 -3.32 12.11
N ASP A 177 -7.21 -2.67 10.95
CA ASP A 177 -8.23 -3.07 9.98
C ASP A 177 -7.71 -4.04 8.92
N LEU A 178 -6.41 -4.02 8.60
CA LEU A 178 -5.80 -4.90 7.60
C LEU A 178 -5.02 -6.07 8.22
N LYS A 179 -5.37 -6.53 9.42
CA LYS A 179 -4.78 -7.73 10.04
C LYS A 179 -5.29 -9.03 9.41
N MET A 180 -4.56 -10.14 9.60
CA MET A 180 -4.90 -11.44 8.98
C MET A 180 -6.30 -11.94 9.35
N ASP A 181 -6.79 -11.70 10.57
CA ASP A 181 -8.16 -12.03 10.97
C ASP A 181 -9.18 -11.42 10.00
N ASN A 182 -9.08 -10.11 9.75
CA ASN A 182 -9.99 -9.38 8.88
C ASN A 182 -9.82 -9.78 7.41
N VAL A 183 -8.60 -10.17 6.99
CA VAL A 183 -8.37 -10.72 5.65
C VAL A 183 -9.10 -12.05 5.48
N TYR A 184 -9.02 -12.94 6.46
CA TYR A 184 -9.75 -14.21 6.42
C TYR A 184 -11.26 -14.00 6.48
N ASP A 185 -11.75 -13.09 7.32
CA ASP A 185 -13.16 -12.72 7.38
C ASP A 185 -13.66 -12.19 6.02
N TYR A 186 -12.91 -11.28 5.40
CA TYR A 186 -13.25 -10.77 4.07
C TYR A 186 -13.34 -11.90 3.03
N MET A 187 -12.37 -12.81 3.01
CA MET A 187 -12.35 -13.95 2.09
C MET A 187 -13.50 -14.92 2.35
N PHE A 188 -13.79 -15.23 3.62
CA PHE A 188 -14.89 -16.09 4.02
C PHE A 188 -16.22 -15.50 3.53
N HIS A 189 -16.49 -14.24 3.84
CA HIS A 189 -17.73 -13.59 3.44
C HIS A 189 -17.86 -13.46 1.93
N LEU A 190 -16.79 -13.09 1.22
CA LEU A 190 -16.78 -13.01 -0.23
C LEU A 190 -17.17 -14.34 -0.87
N LEU A 191 -16.54 -15.44 -0.44
CA LEU A 191 -16.81 -16.78 -0.97
C LEU A 191 -18.20 -17.27 -0.58
N ASN A 192 -18.64 -17.00 0.66
CA ASN A 192 -19.96 -17.40 1.16
C ASN A 192 -21.09 -16.68 0.42
N GLU A 193 -21.00 -15.36 0.23
CA GLU A 193 -22.01 -14.61 -0.53
C GLU A 193 -21.99 -15.00 -2.01
N TYR A 194 -20.82 -15.22 -2.60
CA TYR A 194 -20.70 -15.71 -3.98
C TYR A 194 -21.36 -17.09 -4.16
N ALA A 195 -21.16 -18.00 -3.21
CA ALA A 195 -21.75 -19.35 -3.27
C ALA A 195 -23.29 -19.33 -3.29
N LYS A 196 -23.94 -18.34 -2.64
CA LYS A 196 -25.40 -18.17 -2.69
C LYS A 196 -25.94 -17.80 -4.07
N LEU A 197 -25.08 -17.30 -4.97
CA LEU A 197 -25.46 -16.94 -6.34
C LEU A 197 -25.45 -18.15 -7.28
N LEU A 198 -24.92 -19.30 -6.85
CA LEU A 198 -24.84 -20.50 -7.66
C LEU A 198 -26.24 -21.04 -7.95
N LYS A 199 -26.54 -21.21 -9.24
CA LYS A 199 -27.81 -21.80 -9.72
C LYS A 199 -27.74 -23.31 -9.94
N PHE A 200 -26.69 -23.95 -9.43
CA PHE A 200 -26.43 -25.38 -9.56
C PHE A 200 -25.76 -25.91 -8.31
N LYS A 201 -25.82 -27.23 -8.10
CA LYS A 201 -25.07 -27.91 -7.04
C LYS A 201 -23.67 -28.27 -7.56
N PRO A 202 -22.58 -27.74 -6.97
CA PRO A 202 -21.24 -28.09 -7.40
C PRO A 202 -20.93 -29.58 -7.20
N THR A 203 -20.19 -30.16 -8.14
CA THR A 203 -19.64 -31.53 -8.07
C THR A 203 -18.14 -31.48 -8.29
N VAL A 204 -17.40 -32.37 -7.62
CA VAL A 204 -15.93 -32.46 -7.80
C VAL A 204 -15.62 -33.02 -9.19
N PRO A 205 -14.85 -32.30 -10.04
CA PRO A 205 -14.44 -32.82 -11.35
C PRO A 205 -13.52 -34.05 -11.21
N GLU A 206 -13.60 -35.01 -12.14
CA GLU A 206 -12.81 -36.26 -12.12
C GLU A 206 -11.30 -36.03 -12.05
N LYS A 207 -10.80 -34.97 -12.68
CA LYS A 207 -9.37 -34.61 -12.71
C LYS A 207 -8.95 -33.63 -11.60
N ALA A 208 -9.83 -33.33 -10.65
CA ALA A 208 -9.50 -32.42 -9.57
C ALA A 208 -8.43 -33.05 -8.66
N VAL A 209 -7.46 -32.23 -8.26
CA VAL A 209 -6.43 -32.62 -7.30
C VAL A 209 -6.71 -31.92 -5.98
N GLU A 210 -6.84 -32.69 -4.91
CA GLU A 210 -6.99 -32.15 -3.57
C GLU A 210 -5.71 -31.41 -3.13
N LEU A 211 -5.90 -30.15 -2.69
CA LEU A 211 -4.87 -29.33 -2.09
C LEU A 211 -5.09 -29.27 -0.58
N CYS A 212 -4.07 -29.63 0.20
CA CYS A 212 -4.03 -29.47 1.65
C CYS A 212 -2.79 -28.67 2.06
N SER A 213 -2.76 -28.17 3.30
CA SER A 213 -1.64 -27.40 3.87
C SER A 213 -0.30 -28.10 3.71
N GLU A 214 -0.27 -29.40 3.94
CA GLU A 214 0.91 -30.26 3.87
C GLU A 214 1.40 -30.35 2.42
N ARG A 215 0.50 -30.66 1.48
CA ARG A 215 0.83 -30.74 0.04
C ARG A 215 1.35 -29.42 -0.52
N MET A 216 0.79 -28.29 -0.09
CA MET A 216 1.26 -26.97 -0.54
C MET A 216 2.67 -26.64 -0.04
N GLY A 217 3.03 -27.09 1.18
CA GLY A 217 4.32 -26.83 1.81
C GLY A 217 5.43 -27.83 1.48
N CYS A 218 5.10 -29.08 1.14
CA CYS A 218 6.08 -30.17 0.97
C CYS A 218 7.16 -29.89 -0.07
N GLY A 219 6.81 -29.32 -1.21
CA GLY A 219 7.76 -29.01 -2.30
C GLY A 219 8.49 -27.67 -2.14
N ALA A 220 8.27 -26.94 -1.04
CA ALA A 220 8.94 -25.68 -0.80
C ALA A 220 10.27 -25.89 -0.06
N GLU A 221 11.27 -25.08 -0.41
CA GLU A 221 12.60 -25.11 0.22
C GLU A 221 13.02 -23.72 0.71
N GLY A 222 14.06 -23.68 1.55
CA GLY A 222 14.66 -22.44 2.05
C GLY A 222 13.66 -21.47 2.69
N LEU A 223 13.77 -20.18 2.32
CA LEU A 223 12.90 -19.12 2.83
C LEU A 223 11.43 -19.32 2.48
N LYS A 224 11.13 -19.87 1.30
CA LYS A 224 9.74 -20.15 0.90
C LYS A 224 9.10 -21.15 1.86
N LYS A 225 9.81 -22.24 2.20
CA LYS A 225 9.33 -23.21 3.20
C LYS A 225 9.14 -22.54 4.56
N LYS A 226 10.12 -21.75 5.01
CA LYS A 226 10.05 -21.03 6.28
C LYS A 226 8.79 -20.15 6.37
N PHE A 227 8.55 -19.31 5.36
CA PHE A 227 7.39 -18.42 5.34
C PHE A 227 6.05 -19.16 5.20
N MET A 228 6.01 -20.26 4.44
CA MET A 228 4.82 -21.11 4.39
C MET A 228 4.49 -21.75 5.75
N MET A 229 5.49 -22.26 6.46
CA MET A 229 5.30 -22.83 7.80
C MET A 229 4.93 -21.75 8.83
N GLU A 230 5.53 -20.57 8.74
CA GLU A 230 5.25 -19.43 9.62
C GLU A 230 3.83 -18.87 9.44
N SER A 231 3.29 -18.92 8.21
CA SER A 231 1.92 -18.48 7.89
C SER A 231 0.86 -19.57 8.02
N MET A 232 1.25 -20.79 8.41
CA MET A 232 0.33 -21.91 8.52
C MET A 232 -0.64 -21.72 9.68
N VAL A 233 -1.94 -21.66 9.36
CA VAL A 233 -3.01 -21.68 10.36
C VAL A 233 -3.09 -23.08 10.96
N LYS A 234 -2.83 -23.22 12.26
CA LYS A 234 -2.72 -24.52 12.94
C LYS A 234 -4.05 -25.11 13.37
N TYR A 235 -5.02 -24.25 13.68
CA TYR A 235 -6.33 -24.64 14.14
C TYR A 235 -7.37 -23.67 13.59
N PRO A 236 -8.57 -24.14 13.22
CA PRO A 236 -9.69 -23.25 12.95
C PRO A 236 -10.04 -22.50 14.25
N MET A 237 -10.63 -21.32 14.11
CA MET A 237 -11.16 -20.61 15.27
C MET A 237 -12.47 -21.28 15.70
N ASP A 238 -12.63 -21.56 16.99
CA ASP A 238 -13.89 -22.10 17.56
C ASP A 238 -15.02 -21.04 17.63
N ALA A 239 -14.71 -19.79 17.28
CA ALA A 239 -15.69 -18.70 17.22
C ALA A 239 -16.48 -18.75 15.91
N SER A 240 -17.74 -18.32 15.98
CA SER A 240 -18.52 -18.07 14.77
C SER A 240 -17.85 -16.97 13.93
N PRO A 241 -17.96 -17.02 12.58
CA PRO A 241 -17.48 -15.93 11.73
C PRO A 241 -18.05 -14.59 12.17
N CYS A 242 -17.31 -13.51 11.93
CA CYS A 242 -17.81 -12.19 12.26
C CYS A 242 -19.13 -11.91 11.51
N THR A 243 -19.98 -11.06 12.08
CA THR A 243 -21.20 -10.64 11.40
C THR A 243 -20.88 -9.44 10.53
N MET A 244 -21.05 -9.57 9.20
CA MET A 244 -20.91 -8.42 8.31
C MET A 244 -21.90 -7.32 8.70
N PRO A 245 -21.46 -6.06 8.79
CA PRO A 245 -22.38 -4.95 8.96
C PRO A 245 -23.34 -4.89 7.76
N PRO A 246 -24.56 -4.35 7.95
CA PRO A 246 -25.49 -4.15 6.85
C PRO A 246 -24.84 -3.24 5.78
N PRO A 247 -25.22 -3.41 4.50
CA PRO A 247 -24.74 -2.52 3.44
C PRO A 247 -25.18 -1.08 3.72
N PHE A 248 -24.37 -0.12 3.27
CA PHE A 248 -24.74 1.28 3.36
C PHE A 248 -26.08 1.54 2.66
N SER A 249 -26.92 2.36 3.29
CA SER A 249 -28.05 2.97 2.59
C SER A 249 -27.55 3.85 1.44
N PRO A 250 -28.37 4.11 0.40
CA PRO A 250 -27.98 4.98 -0.70
C PRO A 250 -27.47 6.36 -0.24
N LEU A 251 -28.06 6.92 0.82
CA LEU A 251 -27.66 8.22 1.37
C LEU A 251 -26.30 8.17 2.08
N GLU A 252 -26.04 7.14 2.89
CA GLU A 252 -24.76 6.96 3.56
C GLU A 252 -23.63 6.76 2.55
N LEU A 253 -23.87 5.92 1.53
CA LEU A 253 -22.91 5.70 0.45
C LEU A 253 -22.63 7.01 -0.30
N GLN A 254 -23.67 7.75 -0.69
CA GLN A 254 -23.50 9.02 -1.38
C GLN A 254 -22.74 10.04 -0.53
N THR A 255 -23.03 10.12 0.77
CA THR A 255 -22.35 11.00 1.72
C THR A 255 -20.86 10.65 1.83
N PHE A 256 -20.55 9.36 1.94
CA PHE A 256 -19.17 8.87 1.98
C PHE A 256 -18.40 9.21 0.69
N LEU A 257 -18.99 8.95 -0.47
CA LEU A 257 -18.39 9.26 -1.76
C LEU A 257 -18.18 10.76 -1.96
N ASN A 258 -19.19 11.58 -1.62
CA ASN A 258 -19.09 13.03 -1.68
C ASN A 258 -17.99 13.57 -0.77
N ARG A 259 -17.85 13.03 0.45
CA ARG A 259 -16.77 13.40 1.37
C ARG A 259 -15.40 13.17 0.72
N LYS A 260 -15.18 12.01 0.08
CA LYS A 260 -13.92 11.73 -0.63
C LYS A 260 -13.64 12.73 -1.74
N VAL A 261 -14.63 12.94 -2.62
CA VAL A 261 -14.50 13.86 -3.76
C VAL A 261 -14.21 15.28 -3.29
N ASN A 262 -14.92 15.74 -2.25
CA ASN A 262 -14.75 17.09 -1.71
C ASN A 262 -13.36 17.27 -1.07
N SER A 263 -12.84 16.27 -0.34
CA SER A 263 -11.49 16.33 0.21
C SER A 263 -10.41 16.43 -0.88
N ILE A 264 -10.56 15.71 -1.99
CA ILE A 264 -9.63 15.81 -3.13
C ILE A 264 -9.72 17.21 -3.77
N LYS A 265 -10.92 17.68 -4.08
CA LYS A 265 -11.14 19.02 -4.66
C LYS A 265 -10.57 20.14 -3.78
N GLN A 266 -10.66 19.99 -2.45
CA GLN A 266 -10.08 20.95 -1.52
C GLN A 266 -8.55 21.02 -1.63
N VAL A 267 -7.87 19.87 -1.73
CA VAL A 267 -6.41 19.82 -1.93
C VAL A 267 -6.03 20.43 -3.28
N GLU A 268 -6.76 20.12 -4.35
CA GLU A 268 -6.54 20.70 -5.68
C GLU A 268 -6.70 22.24 -5.67
N ALA A 269 -7.68 22.77 -4.95
CA ALA A 269 -7.86 24.21 -4.78
C ALA A 269 -6.71 24.86 -4.01
N TRP A 270 -6.19 24.21 -2.96
CA TRP A 270 -5.02 24.70 -2.24
C TRP A 270 -3.75 24.67 -3.10
N GLU A 271 -3.55 23.60 -3.88
CA GLU A 271 -2.43 23.46 -4.81
C GLU A 271 -2.46 24.57 -5.86
N LYS A 272 -3.63 24.81 -6.48
CA LYS A 272 -3.81 25.90 -7.46
C LYS A 272 -3.42 27.26 -6.87
N LYS A 273 -3.96 27.61 -5.70
CA LYS A 273 -3.65 28.87 -5.02
C LYS A 273 -2.16 29.00 -4.66
N PHE A 274 -1.52 27.90 -4.26
CA PHE A 274 -0.10 27.89 -3.95
C PHE A 274 0.75 28.26 -5.17
N TRP A 275 0.45 27.69 -6.34
CA TRP A 275 1.19 27.96 -7.58
C TRP A 275 0.89 29.34 -8.17
N GLU A 276 -0.35 29.82 -8.08
CA GLU A 276 -0.70 31.19 -8.48
C GLU A 276 0.13 32.22 -7.71
N ASN A 277 0.28 32.03 -6.39
CA ASN A 277 1.07 32.91 -5.53
C ASN A 277 2.59 32.85 -5.77
N GLN A 278 3.11 31.81 -6.42
CA GLN A 278 4.55 31.73 -6.76
C GLN A 278 4.90 32.33 -8.12
N ASN A 279 3.88 32.51 -8.98
CA ASN A 279 4.04 33.16 -10.28
C ASN A 279 3.78 34.67 -10.22
N THR A 280 3.53 35.21 -9.02
CA THR A 280 3.37 36.65 -8.74
C THR A 280 4.62 37.16 -8.05
#